data_AF-A0A521F554-F1
#
_entry.id   AF-A0A521F554-F1
#
_cell.length_a   1.000
_cell.length_b   1.000
_cell.length_c   1.000
_cell.angle_alpha   90.00
_cell.angle_beta   90.00
_cell.angle_gamma   90.00
#
_symmetry.space_group_name_H-M   'P 1'
#
loop_
_entity.id
_entity.type
_entity.pdbx_description
1 polymer ?
#
loop_
_entity_poly.entity_id
_entity_poly.type
_entity_poly.pdbx_seq_one_letter_code
_entity_poly.pdbx_strand_id
1 'polypeptide(L)'
;MKIQVTEYLVIDLQHEHWECKCCGHKLISAHENYKKGTLIHARDPREVHRPLIDDKSFDYTFAPDPELCVIYEFYCPGCGTMIETEYQVPGHMPVHDIELDIDALKAQWAKRGPQVLDRGSDADFPSDRPQF
;
A
#
# COMPACT_ATOMS: atom_id res chain seq x y z
N MET A 1 1.90 -12.45 -17.82
CA MET A 1 2.14 -13.39 -16.69
C MET A 1 2.19 -12.57 -15.43
N LYS A 2 1.40 -12.90 -14.42
CA LYS A 2 1.21 -12.05 -13.24
C LYS A 2 1.88 -12.65 -12.01
N ILE A 3 2.60 -11.82 -11.25
CA ILE A 3 3.36 -12.23 -10.06
C ILE A 3 2.99 -11.32 -8.91
N GLN A 4 2.66 -11.91 -7.77
CA GLN A 4 2.44 -11.20 -6.53
C GLN A 4 3.79 -10.69 -5.98
N VAL A 5 3.87 -9.38 -5.74
CA VAL A 5 5.06 -8.72 -5.20
C VAL A 5 4.88 -8.40 -3.72
N THR A 6 3.71 -7.88 -3.34
CA THR A 6 3.31 -7.65 -1.94
C THR A 6 1.97 -8.31 -1.66
N GLU A 7 1.40 -8.12 -0.47
CA GLU A 7 0.08 -8.66 -0.18
C GLU A 7 -1.01 -8.11 -1.12
N TYR A 8 -0.91 -6.86 -1.58
CA TYR A 8 -1.95 -6.24 -2.43
C TYR A 8 -1.47 -5.79 -3.80
N LEU A 9 -0.18 -5.95 -4.11
CA LEU A 9 0.43 -5.50 -5.36
C LEU A 9 0.90 -6.68 -6.21
N VAL A 10 0.51 -6.67 -7.48
CA VAL A 10 0.90 -7.65 -8.50
C VAL A 10 1.56 -6.92 -9.67
N ILE A 11 2.61 -7.51 -10.23
CA ILE A 11 3.18 -7.08 -11.52
C ILE A 11 2.67 -7.97 -12.65
N ASP A 12 2.15 -7.39 -13.73
CA ASP A 12 1.92 -8.10 -14.98
C ASP A 12 3.15 -7.95 -15.89
N LEU A 13 3.96 -9.00 -15.99
CA LEU A 13 5.17 -8.99 -16.81
C LEU A 13 4.92 -8.97 -18.32
N GLN A 14 3.69 -9.25 -18.77
CA GLN A 14 3.38 -9.18 -20.20
C GLN A 14 3.18 -7.75 -20.66
N HIS A 15 2.54 -6.93 -19.83
CA HIS A 15 2.18 -5.54 -20.14
C HIS A 15 2.99 -4.52 -19.33
N GLU A 16 3.83 -5.00 -18.43
CA GLU A 16 4.72 -4.21 -17.55
C GLU A 16 3.97 -3.14 -16.76
N HIS A 17 2.90 -3.55 -16.09
CA HIS A 17 2.13 -2.67 -15.23
C HIS A 17 1.92 -3.27 -13.85
N TRP A 18 1.75 -2.37 -12.87
CA TRP A 18 1.26 -2.70 -11.54
C TRP A 18 -0.26 -2.92 -11.58
N GLU A 19 -0.73 -3.91 -10.83
CA GLU A 19 -2.15 -4.18 -10.60
C GLU A 19 -2.43 -4.37 -9.11
N CYS A 20 -3.66 -4.02 -8.71
CA CYS A 20 -4.19 -4.46 -7.43
C CYS A 20 -4.47 -5.97 -7.46
N LYS A 21 -3.91 -6.72 -6.51
CA LYS A 21 -4.14 -8.16 -6.36
C LYS A 21 -5.61 -8.48 -6.11
N CYS A 22 -6.30 -7.70 -5.28
CA CYS A 22 -7.68 -7.97 -4.88
C CYS A 22 -8.63 -7.90 -6.09
N CYS A 23 -8.74 -6.72 -6.72
CA CYS A 23 -9.73 -6.50 -7.78
C CYS A 23 -9.17 -6.59 -9.21
N GLY A 24 -7.84 -6.64 -9.39
CA GLY A 24 -7.21 -6.67 -10.72
C GLY A 24 -7.17 -5.31 -11.43
N HIS A 25 -7.51 -4.22 -10.74
CA HIS A 25 -7.42 -2.87 -11.29
C HIS A 25 -5.97 -2.55 -11.67
N LYS A 26 -5.76 -2.11 -12.91
CA LYS A 26 -4.47 -1.64 -13.41
C LYS A 26 -4.16 -0.28 -12.80
N LEU A 27 -3.00 -0.17 -12.14
CA LEU A 27 -2.58 1.06 -11.45
C LEU A 27 -1.76 1.96 -12.39
N ILE A 28 -0.53 1.58 -12.70
CA ILE A 28 0.42 2.37 -13.49
C ILE A 28 1.50 1.46 -14.10
N SER A 29 2.37 2.00 -14.97
CA SER A 29 3.58 1.33 -15.46
C SER A 29 4.40 0.75 -14.31
N ALA A 30 4.96 -0.44 -14.49
CA ALA A 30 5.84 -1.09 -13.52
C ALA A 30 7.23 -0.43 -13.41
N HIS A 31 7.54 0.52 -14.32
CA HIS A 31 8.74 1.36 -14.29
C HIS A 31 8.57 2.64 -13.45
N GLU A 32 7.36 2.86 -12.92
CA GLU A 32 7.04 4.00 -12.06
C GLU A 32 6.77 3.52 -10.63
N ASN A 33 6.88 4.46 -9.69
CA ASN A 33 6.40 4.24 -8.33
C ASN A 33 4.89 3.92 -8.38
N TYR A 34 4.50 2.72 -7.96
CA TYR A 34 3.10 2.26 -8.00
C TYR A 34 2.15 3.19 -7.25
N LYS A 35 2.65 3.91 -6.23
CA LYS A 35 1.90 4.90 -5.44
C LYS A 35 1.39 6.07 -6.27
N LYS A 36 1.97 6.36 -7.45
CA LYS A 36 1.42 7.36 -8.39
C LYS A 36 0.12 6.91 -9.06
N GLY A 37 -0.16 5.60 -9.07
CA GLY A 37 -1.38 5.01 -9.62
C GLY A 37 -2.47 4.75 -8.59
N THR A 38 -2.28 5.17 -7.33
CA THR A 38 -3.25 4.98 -6.24
C THR A 38 -3.95 6.28 -5.87
N LEU A 39 -5.04 6.19 -5.12
CA LEU A 39 -5.58 7.32 -4.38
C LEU A 39 -4.78 7.49 -3.09
N ILE A 40 -4.49 8.73 -2.69
CA ILE A 40 -3.74 9.02 -1.47
C ILE A 40 -4.61 9.77 -0.47
N HIS A 41 -4.54 9.38 0.80
CA HIS A 41 -5.08 10.13 1.92
C HIS A 41 -3.96 10.50 2.88
N ALA A 42 -3.76 11.81 3.07
CA ALA A 42 -2.90 12.37 4.10
C ALA A 42 -3.70 12.50 5.40
N ARG A 43 -3.48 11.59 6.35
CA ARG A 43 -4.21 11.53 7.61
C ARG A 43 -3.45 12.21 8.74
N ASP A 44 -4.24 12.86 9.58
CA ASP A 44 -3.78 13.30 10.88
C ASP A 44 -3.46 12.06 11.74
N PRO A 45 -2.23 11.93 12.28
CA PRO A 45 -1.83 10.77 13.05
C PRO A 45 -2.70 10.51 14.28
N ARG A 46 -3.40 11.53 14.81
CA ARG A 46 -4.30 11.43 15.97
C ARG A 46 -5.61 10.71 15.65
N GLU A 47 -5.96 10.56 14.38
CA GLU A 47 -7.11 9.73 13.98
C GLU A 47 -6.79 8.23 14.01
N VAL A 48 -5.50 7.87 14.01
CA VAL A 48 -5.02 6.49 14.07
C VAL A 48 -4.54 6.15 15.48
N HIS A 49 -3.75 7.05 16.07
CA HIS A 49 -3.17 6.89 17.41
C HIS A 49 -3.93 7.72 18.43
N ARG A 50 -4.48 7.05 19.44
CA ARG A 50 -5.13 7.76 20.55
C ARG A 50 -4.07 8.50 21.40
N PRO A 51 -4.30 9.76 21.79
CA PRO A 51 -3.37 10.52 22.64
C PRO A 51 -3.10 9.90 24.03
N LEU A 52 -4.03 9.08 24.55
CA LEU A 52 -4.04 8.42 25.87
C LEU A 52 -3.96 9.32 27.12
N ILE A 53 -3.53 10.58 26.97
CA ILE A 53 -3.51 11.61 28.00
C ILE A 53 -4.19 12.89 27.48
N ASP A 54 -4.56 13.79 28.39
CA ASP A 54 -5.27 15.03 28.05
C ASP A 54 -4.38 15.98 27.23
N ASP A 55 -4.72 16.15 25.96
CA ASP A 55 -4.00 16.99 25.01
C ASP A 55 -4.14 18.50 25.30
N LYS A 56 -5.00 18.88 26.24
CA LYS A 56 -5.12 20.26 26.73
C LYS A 56 -4.23 20.56 27.93
N SER A 57 -3.84 19.53 28.67
CA SER A 57 -3.02 19.66 29.87
C SER A 57 -1.54 19.40 29.62
N PHE A 58 -1.19 18.76 28.49
CA PHE A 58 0.17 18.35 28.17
C PHE A 58 0.53 18.70 26.73
N ASP A 59 1.75 19.24 26.54
CA ASP A 59 2.29 19.59 25.23
C ASP A 59 2.62 18.35 24.36
N TYR A 60 2.80 17.19 24.99
CA TYR A 60 3.13 15.93 24.31
C TYR A 60 2.20 14.82 24.76
N THR A 61 1.76 13.98 23.81
CA THR A 61 0.87 12.85 24.05
C THR A 61 1.44 11.57 23.45
N PHE A 62 0.70 10.46 23.55
CA PHE A 62 1.07 9.19 22.92
C PHE A 62 0.66 9.11 21.43
N ALA A 63 0.09 10.18 20.88
CA ALA A 63 -0.13 10.32 19.44
C ALA A 63 1.02 11.16 18.81
N PRO A 64 1.49 10.82 17.60
CA PRO A 64 2.46 11.65 16.88
C PRO A 64 1.95 13.07 16.65
N ASP A 65 2.87 14.03 16.66
CA ASP A 65 2.56 15.45 16.38
C ASP A 65 2.26 15.65 14.88
N PRO A 66 1.06 16.15 14.50
CA PRO A 66 0.67 16.38 13.11
C PRO A 66 1.53 17.41 12.37
N GLU A 67 2.25 18.30 13.08
CA GLU A 67 3.19 19.24 12.45
C GLU A 67 4.48 18.54 12.01
N LEU A 68 4.82 17.42 12.63
CA LEU A 68 6.03 16.65 12.36
C LEU A 68 5.77 15.36 11.58
N CYS A 69 4.54 14.84 11.64
CA CYS A 69 4.16 13.57 11.07
C CYS A 69 2.79 13.61 10.40
N VAL A 70 2.72 13.08 9.19
CA VAL A 70 1.49 12.73 8.47
C VAL A 70 1.54 11.24 8.14
N ILE A 71 0.37 10.58 8.18
CA ILE A 71 0.24 9.20 7.72
C ILE A 71 -0.34 9.24 6.31
N TYR A 72 0.45 8.85 5.31
CA TYR A 72 -0.05 8.65 3.95
C TYR A 72 -0.60 7.23 3.80
N GLU A 73 -1.85 7.11 3.41
CA GLU A 73 -2.49 5.85 3.06
C GLU A 73 -2.72 5.80 1.55
N PHE A 74 -2.28 4.71 0.90
CA PHE A 74 -2.37 4.53 -0.55
C PHE A 74 -3.41 3.47 -0.89
N TYR A 75 -4.47 3.87 -1.58
CA TYR A 75 -5.64 3.06 -1.85
C TYR A 75 -5.78 2.68 -3.31
N CYS A 76 -6.21 1.45 -3.57
CA CYS A 76 -6.63 1.04 -4.90
C CYS A 76 -7.83 1.87 -5.37
N PRO A 77 -7.78 2.53 -6.55
CA PRO A 77 -8.92 3.29 -7.08
C PRO A 77 -10.13 2.43 -7.44
N GLY A 78 -9.93 1.14 -7.67
CA GLY A 78 -10.99 0.20 -8.07
C GLY A 78 -11.82 -0.33 -6.90
N CYS A 79 -11.18 -0.75 -5.80
CA CYS A 79 -11.86 -1.43 -4.70
C CYS A 79 -11.62 -0.81 -3.31
N GLY A 80 -10.80 0.26 -3.21
CA GLY A 80 -10.52 0.92 -1.94
C GLY A 80 -9.61 0.14 -0.99
N THR A 81 -9.04 -1.01 -1.40
CA THR A 81 -8.02 -1.71 -0.61
C THR A 81 -6.84 -0.80 -0.32
N MET A 82 -6.43 -0.70 0.95
CA MET A 82 -5.21 0.00 1.36
C MET A 82 -3.98 -0.83 0.97
N ILE A 83 -3.27 -0.41 -0.07
CA ILE A 83 -2.12 -1.13 -0.62
C ILE A 83 -0.88 -0.91 0.23
N GLU A 84 -0.68 0.31 0.72
CA GLU A 84 0.50 0.69 1.50
C GLU A 84 0.17 1.86 2.45
N THR A 85 1.00 2.03 3.49
CA THR A 85 0.98 3.19 4.38
C THR A 85 2.40 3.70 4.67
N GLU A 86 2.56 5.01 4.80
CA GLU A 86 3.84 5.64 5.16
C GLU A 86 3.65 6.68 6.26
N TYR A 87 4.57 6.72 7.22
CA TYR A 87 4.70 7.83 8.17
C TYR A 87 5.75 8.78 7.63
N GLN A 88 5.35 10.01 7.33
CA GLN A 88 6.23 10.98 6.69
C GLN A 88 6.14 12.36 7.31
N VAL A 89 7.11 13.21 6.99
CA VAL A 89 7.01 14.65 7.29
C VAL A 89 5.99 15.28 6.34
N PRO A 90 5.10 16.18 6.82
CA PRO A 90 4.13 16.86 5.98
C PRO A 90 4.76 17.49 4.71
N GLY A 91 4.22 17.17 3.54
CA GLY A 91 4.71 17.66 2.25
C GLY A 91 5.88 16.88 1.65
N HIS A 92 6.46 15.91 2.36
CA HIS A 92 7.45 15.00 1.77
C HIS A 92 6.79 14.12 0.70
N MET A 93 7.53 13.82 -0.37
CA MET A 93 7.06 12.96 -1.45
C MET A 93 7.01 11.48 -1.00
N PRO A 94 6.06 10.67 -1.51
CA PRO A 94 6.06 9.23 -1.25
C PRO A 94 7.38 8.56 -1.63
N VAL A 95 7.84 7.61 -0.82
CA VAL A 95 9.10 6.89 -1.09
C VAL A 95 8.93 5.98 -2.32
N HIS A 96 9.94 5.95 -3.19
CA HIS A 96 10.05 4.92 -4.22
C HIS A 96 10.75 3.69 -3.61
N ASP A 97 9.93 2.79 -3.11
CA ASP A 97 10.31 1.62 -2.30
C ASP A 97 10.55 0.37 -3.12
N ILE A 98 9.93 0.25 -4.31
CA ILE A 98 10.01 -0.93 -5.16
C ILE A 98 10.47 -0.55 -6.57
N GLU A 99 11.70 -0.93 -6.89
CA GLU A 99 12.27 -0.85 -8.24
C GLU A 99 12.75 -2.25 -8.65
N LEU A 100 12.10 -2.83 -9.67
CA LEU A 100 12.38 -4.19 -10.11
C LEU A 100 13.14 -4.21 -11.44
N ASP A 101 14.12 -5.11 -11.56
CA ASP A 101 14.65 -5.51 -12.85
C ASP A 101 13.63 -6.45 -13.54
N ILE A 102 12.77 -5.85 -14.36
CA ILE A 102 11.65 -6.54 -15.03
C ILE A 102 12.16 -7.59 -16.02
N ASP A 103 13.28 -7.35 -16.71
CA ASP A 103 13.85 -8.30 -17.67
C ASP A 103 14.42 -9.54 -16.96
N ALA A 104 15.15 -9.33 -15.85
CA ALA A 104 15.58 -10.44 -15.00
C ALA A 104 14.39 -11.23 -14.45
N LEU A 105 13.31 -10.54 -14.05
CA LEU A 105 12.11 -11.17 -13.52
C LEU A 105 11.41 -12.03 -14.60
N LYS A 106 11.27 -11.51 -15.82
CA LYS A 106 10.77 -12.30 -16.97
C LYS A 106 11.61 -13.54 -17.23
N ALA A 107 12.94 -13.40 -17.25
CA ALA A 107 13.86 -14.52 -17.49
C ALA A 107 13.77 -15.58 -16.38
N GLN A 108 13.60 -15.17 -15.12
CA GLN A 108 13.42 -16.07 -13.99
C GLN A 108 12.10 -16.84 -14.10
N TRP A 109 11.00 -16.16 -14.37
CA TRP A 109 9.68 -16.77 -14.37
C TRP A 109 9.35 -17.57 -15.63
N ALA A 110 10.02 -17.29 -16.75
CA ALA A 110 10.02 -18.18 -17.91
C ALA A 110 10.48 -19.61 -17.56
N LYS A 111 11.35 -19.75 -16.54
CA LYS A 111 11.85 -21.05 -16.06
C LYS A 111 10.97 -21.67 -14.97
N ARG A 112 10.32 -20.85 -14.14
CA ARG A 112 9.52 -21.30 -12.99
C ARG A 112 8.08 -21.65 -13.34
N GLY A 113 7.54 -21.09 -14.42
CA GLY A 113 6.12 -21.22 -14.77
C GLY A 113 5.23 -20.23 -14.00
N PRO A 114 3.93 -20.15 -14.31
CA PRO A 114 3.04 -19.13 -13.76
C PRO A 114 2.81 -19.31 -12.25
N GLN A 115 2.70 -18.20 -11.52
CA GLN A 115 2.23 -18.20 -10.15
C GLN A 115 0.69 -18.27 -10.13
N VAL A 116 0.14 -19.13 -9.26
CA VAL A 116 -1.29 -19.08 -8.92
C VAL A 116 -1.49 -17.90 -7.97
N LEU A 117 -2.25 -16.90 -8.41
CA LEU A 117 -2.63 -15.77 -7.57
C LEU A 117 -3.88 -16.15 -6.77
N ASP A 118 -3.72 -16.33 -5.47
CA ASP A 118 -4.86 -16.34 -4.56
C ASP A 118 -5.30 -14.90 -4.34
N ARG A 119 -6.50 -14.53 -4.79
CA ARG A 119 -7.01 -13.15 -4.66
C ARG A 119 -7.65 -12.86 -3.31
N GLY A 120 -7.71 -13.86 -2.42
CA GLY A 120 -8.49 -13.80 -1.19
C GLY A 120 -9.99 -13.78 -1.51
N SER A 121 -10.78 -14.28 -0.57
CA SER A 121 -12.23 -14.18 -0.59
C SER A 121 -12.70 -13.37 0.62
N ASP A 122 -13.93 -12.82 0.58
CA ASP A 122 -14.52 -12.14 1.74
C ASP A 122 -14.55 -13.02 3.01
N ALA A 123 -14.44 -14.35 2.86
CA ALA A 123 -14.36 -15.30 3.96
C ALA A 123 -13.04 -15.25 4.75
N ASP A 124 -11.95 -14.71 4.17
CA ASP A 124 -10.62 -14.68 4.79
C ASP A 124 -10.43 -13.53 5.79
N PHE A 125 -11.32 -12.53 5.75
CA PHE A 125 -11.31 -11.36 6.62
C PHE A 125 -12.68 -11.14 7.28
N PRO A 126 -12.98 -11.86 8.38
CA PRO A 126 -14.22 -11.67 9.12
C PRO A 126 -14.36 -10.22 9.60
N SER A 127 -15.53 -9.63 9.39
CA SER A 127 -15.89 -8.28 9.87
C SER A 127 -15.74 -8.10 11.38
N ASP A 128 -15.69 -9.22 12.11
CA ASP A 128 -15.75 -9.26 13.58
C ASP A 128 -14.37 -9.36 14.23
N ARG A 129 -13.27 -9.09 13.50
CA ARG A 129 -11.94 -9.01 14.15
C ARG A 129 -11.95 -7.87 15.18
N PRO A 130 -11.60 -8.13 16.45
CA PRO A 130 -11.45 -7.05 17.42
C PRO A 130 -10.38 -6.09 16.91
N GLN A 131 -10.78 -4.83 16.75
CA GLN A 131 -9.84 -3.73 16.57
C GLN A 131 -9.16 -3.55 17.93
N PHE A 132 -7.89 -3.94 18.01
CA PHE A 132 -7.07 -3.77 19.21
C PHE A 132 -6.95 -2.29 19.60
#